data_AF-A0A519Z1L1-F1
#
_entry.id   AF-A0A519Z1L1-F1
#
_cell.length_a   1.000
_cell.length_b   1.000
_cell.length_c   1.000
_cell.angle_alpha   90.00
_cell.angle_beta   90.00
_cell.angle_gamma   90.00
#
_symmetry.space_group_name_H-M   'P 1'
#
loop_
_entity.id
_entity.type
_entity.pdbx_description
1 polymer ?
#
loop_
_entity_poly.entity_id
_entity_poly.type
_entity_poly.pdbx_seq_one_letter_code
_entity_poly.pdbx_strand_id
1 'polypeptide(L)'
;MGPHSKAINAFNNAKVYFASPDSVSKSLLGIRVFNNGVAFKQVAIQLGGPLLLIPAETTVFNLPLKSTIWYHDLNMHYESVHVKKQLGEVKEGEWVAPPATIQLPQGFYASITEACLIKYPGMALQSNGQGGLALRLANEQPTSYPYKLRYSAEDTLRLQKPAAFKGMIATPWRVIMIGKDLNSLVNNDIVTNLNPAPDVKLFPNGLQTEWIKPGRAVWKYLNGGGDGTLE
;
A
#
# COMPACT_ATOMS: atom_id res chain seq x y z
N MET A 1 -1.03 16.90 13.33
CA MET A 1 -2.16 16.60 12.43
C MET A 1 -2.25 15.09 12.24
N GLY A 2 -3.45 14.56 12.16
CA GLY A 2 -3.76 13.13 12.21
C GLY A 2 -4.94 12.88 13.13
N PRO A 3 -5.55 11.68 13.11
CA PRO A 3 -6.64 11.33 14.04
C PRO A 3 -6.20 11.40 15.51
N HIS A 4 -4.90 11.26 15.77
CA HIS A 4 -4.32 11.31 17.11
C HIS A 4 -3.29 12.45 17.23
N SER A 5 -3.23 13.08 18.41
CA SER A 5 -2.19 14.08 18.75
C SER A 5 -0.82 13.45 19.01
N LYS A 6 -0.79 12.16 19.38
CA LYS A 6 0.41 11.35 19.60
C LYS A 6 0.15 9.92 19.12
N ALA A 7 1.06 9.39 18.31
CA ALA A 7 1.09 7.97 17.94
C ALA A 7 2.12 7.23 18.81
N ILE A 8 1.82 5.99 19.18
CA ILE A 8 2.74 5.12 19.92
C ILE A 8 3.37 4.14 18.94
N ASN A 9 4.70 4.18 18.82
CA ASN A 9 5.47 3.26 17.97
C ASN A 9 6.12 2.17 18.83
N ALA A 10 5.36 1.12 19.15
CA ALA A 10 5.83 -0.01 19.94
C ALA A 10 5.65 -1.32 19.16
N PHE A 11 6.75 -2.03 18.91
CA PHE A 11 6.75 -3.29 18.16
C PHE A 11 7.90 -4.19 18.60
N ASN A 12 7.70 -5.50 18.45
CA ASN A 12 8.77 -6.48 18.38
C ASN A 12 9.26 -6.59 16.94
N ASN A 13 10.55 -6.83 16.72
CA ASN A 13 11.08 -6.99 15.36
C ASN A 13 11.90 -8.26 15.21
N ALA A 14 11.93 -8.77 13.99
CA ALA A 14 12.76 -9.90 13.58
C ALA A 14 13.36 -9.62 12.19
N LYS A 15 14.51 -10.23 11.92
CA LYS A 15 15.13 -10.26 10.60
C LYS A 15 15.38 -11.71 10.22
N VAL A 16 14.87 -12.12 9.07
CA VAL A 16 15.12 -13.44 8.49
C VAL A 16 16.00 -13.24 7.27
N TYR A 17 17.17 -13.88 7.26
CA TYR A 17 18.10 -13.81 6.15
C TYR A 17 17.88 -15.03 5.25
N PHE A 18 17.81 -14.81 3.93
CA PHE A 18 17.75 -15.91 2.97
C PHE A 18 19.12 -16.10 2.34
N ALA A 19 19.56 -17.35 2.28
CA ALA A 19 20.76 -17.72 1.54
C ALA A 19 20.44 -17.75 0.05
N SER A 20 21.18 -16.99 -0.75
CA SER A 20 21.14 -17.13 -2.19
C SER A 20 22.11 -18.25 -2.61
N PRO A 21 21.68 -19.22 -3.44
CA PRO A 21 22.55 -20.30 -3.92
C PRO A 21 23.77 -19.81 -4.70
N ASP A 22 23.68 -18.62 -5.28
CA ASP A 22 24.66 -18.05 -6.21
C ASP A 22 25.77 -17.22 -5.55
N SER A 23 25.70 -16.99 -4.23
CA SER A 23 26.61 -16.11 -3.46
C SER A 23 26.73 -14.65 -3.95
N VAL A 24 26.00 -14.27 -5.00
CA VAL A 24 26.08 -12.93 -5.63
C VAL A 24 24.92 -12.02 -5.23
N SER A 25 23.94 -12.55 -4.53
CA SER A 25 22.86 -11.78 -3.92
C SER A 25 22.72 -12.11 -2.43
N LYS A 26 22.24 -11.14 -1.66
CA LYS A 26 21.79 -11.34 -0.28
C LYS A 26 20.41 -10.73 -0.14
N SER A 27 19.50 -11.43 0.51
CA SER A 27 18.18 -10.89 0.82
C SER A 27 17.81 -11.12 2.27
N LEU A 28 16.98 -10.22 2.80
CA LEU A 28 16.39 -10.35 4.12
C LEU A 28 14.93 -9.92 4.12
N LEU A 29 14.16 -10.54 5.00
CA LEU A 29 12.83 -10.12 5.39
C LEU A 29 12.91 -9.43 6.75
N GLY A 30 12.60 -8.14 6.79
CA GLY A 30 12.42 -7.41 8.04
C GLY A 30 10.95 -7.48 8.45
N ILE A 31 10.69 -7.89 9.69
CA ILE A 31 9.33 -8.05 10.25
C ILE A 31 9.20 -7.15 11.47
N ARG A 32 8.04 -6.51 11.61
CA ARG A 32 7.60 -5.79 12.81
C ARG A 32 6.22 -6.30 13.22
N VAL A 33 6.08 -6.64 14.50
CA VAL A 33 4.83 -7.11 15.09
C VAL A 33 4.40 -6.10 16.16
N PHE A 34 3.22 -5.52 15.96
CA PHE A 34 2.56 -4.57 16.83
C PHE A 34 1.40 -5.29 17.54
N ASN A 35 0.87 -4.69 18.62
CA ASN A 35 -0.32 -5.22 19.27
C ASN A 35 -1.55 -5.25 18.35
N ASN A 36 -1.56 -4.41 17.31
CA ASN A 36 -2.68 -4.18 16.40
C ASN A 36 -2.29 -4.45 14.93
N GLY A 37 -1.28 -5.27 14.67
CA GLY A 37 -0.94 -5.65 13.29
C GLY A 37 0.47 -6.15 13.09
N VAL A 38 0.76 -6.53 11.85
CA VAL A 38 2.07 -7.00 11.42
C VAL A 38 2.46 -6.24 10.17
N ALA A 39 3.74 -5.94 10.04
CA ALA A 39 4.30 -5.40 8.82
C ALA A 39 5.60 -6.10 8.47
N PHE A 40 5.85 -6.27 7.19
CA PHE A 40 7.10 -6.83 6.70
C PHE A 40 7.57 -6.11 5.44
N LYS A 41 8.87 -6.15 5.19
CA LYS A 41 9.47 -5.68 3.94
C LYS A 41 10.66 -6.55 3.57
N GLN A 42 10.92 -6.65 2.28
CA GLN A 42 12.09 -7.34 1.76
C GLN A 42 13.16 -6.33 1.37
N VAL A 43 14.42 -6.69 1.63
CA VAL A 43 15.58 -5.98 1.10
C VAL A 43 16.43 -6.99 0.38
N ALA A 44 16.74 -6.72 -0.88
CA ALA A 44 17.69 -7.49 -1.67
C ALA A 44 18.85 -6.60 -2.09
N ILE A 45 20.06 -7.12 -1.95
CA ILE A 45 21.31 -6.46 -2.29
C ILE A 45 22.04 -7.36 -3.28
N GLN A 46 22.34 -6.81 -4.45
CA GLN A 46 23.24 -7.45 -5.40
C GLN A 46 24.70 -7.14 -5.01
N LEU A 47 25.50 -8.17 -4.76
CA LEU A 47 26.92 -8.05 -4.42
C LEU A 47 27.83 -8.23 -5.65
N GLY A 48 27.34 -8.89 -6.71
CA GLY A 48 28.00 -9.04 -8.01
C GLY A 48 27.00 -9.49 -9.09
N GLY A 49 27.29 -9.40 -10.38
CA GLY A 49 26.34 -9.73 -11.45
C GLY A 49 25.66 -8.50 -12.09
N PRO A 50 24.47 -8.63 -12.70
CA PRO A 50 23.88 -7.55 -13.51
C PRO A 50 23.67 -6.27 -12.69
N LEU A 51 24.03 -5.14 -13.30
CA LEU A 51 23.95 -3.80 -12.70
C LEU A 51 22.52 -3.34 -12.41
N LEU A 52 21.52 -4.02 -12.96
CA LEU A 52 20.11 -3.64 -12.94
C LEU A 52 19.23 -4.79 -12.41
N LEU A 53 18.44 -4.50 -11.38
CA LEU A 53 17.45 -5.37 -10.79
C LEU A 53 16.05 -4.92 -11.19
N ILE A 54 15.20 -5.85 -11.61
CA ILE A 54 13.79 -5.59 -11.88
C ILE A 54 12.99 -6.11 -10.68
N PRO A 55 12.14 -5.28 -10.04
CA PRO A 55 11.32 -5.75 -8.94
C PRO A 55 10.30 -6.77 -9.43
N ALA A 56 10.19 -7.86 -8.67
CA ALA A 56 9.12 -8.83 -8.78
C ALA A 56 8.77 -9.28 -7.36
N GLU A 57 7.48 -9.30 -7.02
CA GLU A 57 7.01 -9.75 -5.73
C GLU A 57 6.00 -10.88 -5.90
N THR A 58 6.18 -11.94 -5.13
CA THR A 58 5.30 -13.13 -5.11
C THR A 58 4.52 -13.25 -3.80
N THR A 59 4.37 -12.13 -3.10
CA THR A 59 3.66 -12.05 -1.82
C THR A 59 2.19 -12.43 -1.99
N VAL A 60 1.69 -13.34 -1.15
CA VAL A 60 0.27 -13.71 -1.10
C VAL A 60 -0.25 -13.63 0.33
N PHE A 61 -1.40 -12.99 0.51
CA PHE A 61 -2.11 -12.95 1.79
C PHE A 61 -3.22 -14.01 1.78
N ASN A 62 -2.99 -15.13 2.46
CA ASN A 62 -3.97 -16.20 2.57
C ASN A 62 -4.92 -15.95 3.74
N LEU A 63 -6.22 -15.95 3.45
CA LEU A 63 -7.28 -15.65 4.40
C LEU A 63 -8.33 -16.77 4.38
N PRO A 64 -9.08 -16.98 5.47
CA PRO A 64 -10.18 -17.95 5.48
C PRO A 64 -11.24 -17.60 4.44
N LEU A 65 -11.71 -18.58 3.67
CA LEU A 65 -12.72 -18.39 2.61
C LEU A 65 -14.05 -17.78 3.12
N LYS A 66 -14.40 -18.03 4.39
CA LYS A 66 -15.59 -17.48 5.05
C LYS A 66 -15.42 -16.03 5.53
N SER A 67 -14.27 -15.41 5.27
CA SER A 67 -14.08 -13.99 5.58
C SER A 67 -14.97 -13.13 4.69
N THR A 68 -15.44 -12.00 5.20
CA THR A 68 -16.11 -10.98 4.38
C THR A 68 -15.09 -9.93 3.97
N ILE A 69 -15.08 -9.50 2.72
CA ILE A 69 -14.20 -8.45 2.21
C ILE A 69 -15.00 -7.29 1.63
N TRP A 70 -14.55 -6.07 1.91
CA TRP A 70 -14.99 -4.83 1.28
C TRP A 70 -13.85 -4.27 0.44
N TYR A 71 -14.08 -4.11 -0.86
CA TYR A 71 -13.07 -3.67 -1.81
C TYR A 71 -13.70 -3.08 -3.07
N HIS A 72 -12.89 -2.43 -3.88
CA HIS A 72 -13.24 -2.08 -5.26
C HIS A 72 -12.15 -2.56 -6.22
N ASP A 73 -12.46 -2.58 -7.52
CA ASP A 73 -11.51 -2.93 -8.58
C ASP A 73 -10.56 -1.77 -8.92
N LEU A 74 -9.72 -1.92 -9.95
CA LEU A 74 -8.83 -0.86 -10.44
C LEU A 74 -9.38 -0.11 -11.66
N ASN A 75 -10.63 -0.37 -12.07
CA ASN A 75 -11.15 0.15 -13.34
C ASN A 75 -11.27 1.68 -13.30
N MET A 76 -11.83 2.26 -12.24
CA MET A 76 -11.88 3.71 -12.03
C MET A 76 -10.73 4.18 -11.12
N HIS A 77 -9.56 3.54 -11.17
CA HIS A 77 -8.50 3.71 -10.18
C HIS A 77 -9.01 3.49 -8.74
N TYR A 78 -9.01 4.56 -7.93
CA TYR A 78 -9.48 4.58 -6.55
C TYR A 78 -10.84 5.27 -6.39
N GLU A 79 -11.56 5.48 -7.49
CA GLU A 79 -12.88 6.11 -7.54
C GLU A 79 -14.01 5.09 -7.81
N SER A 80 -13.68 3.79 -7.83
CA SER A 80 -14.68 2.72 -7.96
C SER A 80 -15.50 2.57 -6.68
N VAL A 81 -16.77 2.15 -6.81
CA VAL A 81 -17.65 1.87 -5.67
C VAL A 81 -17.21 0.57 -4.99
N HIS A 82 -17.15 0.58 -3.66
CA HIS A 82 -16.85 -0.63 -2.89
C HIS A 82 -18.00 -1.64 -2.98
N VAL A 83 -17.65 -2.91 -3.12
CA VAL A 83 -18.55 -4.05 -3.01
C VAL A 83 -18.24 -4.84 -1.75
N LYS A 84 -19.22 -5.58 -1.26
CA LYS A 84 -19.09 -6.54 -0.16
C LYS A 84 -19.27 -7.95 -0.71
N LYS A 85 -18.33 -8.86 -0.45
CA LYS A 85 -18.43 -10.28 -0.81
C LYS A 85 -17.91 -11.17 0.31
N GLN A 86 -18.32 -12.44 0.31
CA GLN A 86 -17.50 -13.45 0.99
C GLN A 86 -16.26 -13.72 0.16
N LEU A 87 -15.12 -14.00 0.81
CA LEU A 87 -13.86 -14.16 0.12
C LEU A 87 -13.88 -15.35 -0.85
N GLY A 88 -14.59 -16.43 -0.51
CA GLY A 88 -14.82 -17.57 -1.42
C GLY A 88 -15.65 -17.26 -2.66
N GLU A 89 -16.28 -16.09 -2.75
CA GLU A 89 -17.03 -15.62 -3.92
C GLU A 89 -16.20 -14.66 -4.81
N VAL A 90 -15.00 -14.26 -4.35
CA VAL A 90 -14.08 -13.41 -5.11
C VAL A 90 -13.33 -14.28 -6.12
N LYS A 91 -13.73 -14.18 -7.39
CA LYS A 91 -13.21 -15.02 -8.47
C LYS A 91 -11.71 -14.81 -8.68
N GLU A 92 -11.04 -15.85 -9.15
CA GLU A 92 -9.66 -15.74 -9.61
C GLU A 92 -9.51 -14.60 -10.63
N GLY A 93 -8.46 -13.81 -10.50
CA GLY A 93 -8.18 -12.67 -11.37
C GLY A 93 -8.93 -11.39 -11.01
N GLU A 94 -9.91 -11.41 -10.10
CA GLU A 94 -10.55 -10.18 -9.63
C GLU A 94 -9.55 -9.29 -8.90
N TRP A 95 -9.52 -8.02 -9.30
CA TRP A 95 -8.66 -6.99 -8.73
C TRP A 95 -9.25 -6.43 -7.45
N VAL A 96 -8.37 -6.22 -6.47
CA VAL A 96 -8.67 -5.69 -5.15
C VAL A 96 -7.73 -4.51 -4.91
N ALA A 97 -8.27 -3.30 -4.99
CA ALA A 97 -7.52 -2.10 -4.67
C ALA A 97 -7.29 -1.98 -3.15
N PRO A 98 -6.06 -1.70 -2.68
CA PRO A 98 -5.79 -1.44 -1.27
C PRO A 98 -6.38 -0.10 -0.80
N PRO A 99 -6.76 0.05 0.49
CA PRO A 99 -6.71 -0.98 1.51
C PRO A 99 -7.83 -2.01 1.36
N ALA A 100 -7.47 -3.30 1.38
CA ALA A 100 -8.44 -4.39 1.39
C ALA A 100 -8.93 -4.63 2.82
N THR A 101 -10.19 -4.29 3.12
CA THR A 101 -10.75 -4.43 4.47
C THR A 101 -11.52 -5.73 4.61
N ILE A 102 -11.22 -6.51 5.63
CA ILE A 102 -11.69 -7.89 5.80
C ILE A 102 -12.25 -8.07 7.21
N GLN A 103 -13.40 -8.73 7.33
CA GLN A 103 -13.88 -9.30 8.59
C GLN A 103 -13.60 -10.80 8.58
N LEU A 104 -12.80 -11.25 9.54
CA LEU A 104 -12.44 -12.65 9.71
C LEU A 104 -13.60 -13.43 10.34
N PRO A 105 -13.69 -14.76 10.14
CA PRO A 105 -14.78 -15.58 10.69
C PRO A 105 -14.91 -15.51 12.22
N GLN A 106 -13.83 -15.18 12.92
CA GLN A 106 -13.77 -15.04 14.37
C GLN A 106 -14.27 -13.67 14.87
N GLY A 107 -14.70 -12.76 13.98
CA GLY A 107 -15.25 -11.45 14.30
C GLY A 107 -14.24 -10.30 14.31
N PHE A 108 -12.94 -10.59 14.27
CA PHE A 108 -11.89 -9.57 14.12
C PHE A 108 -11.90 -8.94 12.72
N TYR A 109 -11.36 -7.74 12.62
CA TYR A 109 -11.18 -7.01 11.38
C TYR A 109 -9.70 -6.93 11.03
N ALA A 110 -9.40 -7.03 9.75
CA ALA A 110 -8.08 -6.82 9.19
C ALA A 110 -8.14 -5.83 8.02
N SER A 111 -7.02 -5.17 7.75
CA SER A 111 -6.86 -4.36 6.55
C SER A 111 -5.47 -4.54 5.96
N ILE A 112 -5.41 -4.90 4.68
CA ILE A 112 -4.16 -5.12 3.97
C ILE A 112 -3.85 -3.88 3.13
N THR A 113 -2.69 -3.29 3.37
CA THR A 113 -2.21 -2.08 2.69
C THR A 113 -0.68 -2.05 2.63
N GLU A 114 -0.11 -0.94 2.20
CA GLU A 114 1.32 -0.70 2.25
C GLU A 114 1.68 0.61 2.98
N ALA A 115 2.93 0.73 3.41
CA ALA A 115 3.47 1.96 4.01
C ALA A 115 4.89 2.22 3.52
N CYS A 116 5.30 3.49 3.54
CA CYS A 116 6.63 3.93 3.07
C CYS A 116 6.89 3.57 1.59
N LEU A 117 5.89 3.77 0.72
CA LEU A 117 6.01 3.61 -0.73
C LEU A 117 6.92 4.71 -1.31
N ILE A 118 8.22 4.45 -1.33
CA ILE A 118 9.25 5.38 -1.80
C ILE A 118 10.13 4.65 -2.81
N LYS A 119 10.25 5.22 -4.03
CA LYS A 119 11.08 4.67 -5.11
C LYS A 119 10.79 3.18 -5.38
N TYR A 120 9.51 2.79 -5.38
CA TYR A 120 9.09 1.42 -5.67
C TYR A 120 7.70 1.46 -6.33
N PRO A 121 7.33 0.50 -7.20
CA PRO A 121 5.98 0.43 -7.75
C PRO A 121 4.93 0.19 -6.65
N GLY A 122 3.83 0.94 -6.66
CA GLY A 122 2.71 0.70 -5.74
C GLY A 122 2.10 -0.69 -5.93
N MET A 123 1.48 -1.22 -4.89
CA MET A 123 0.82 -2.53 -4.96
C MET A 123 -0.68 -2.41 -5.24
N ALA A 124 -1.20 -3.42 -5.93
CA ALA A 124 -2.59 -3.83 -5.82
C ALA A 124 -2.64 -5.31 -5.44
N LEU A 125 -3.85 -5.81 -5.20
CA LEU A 125 -4.07 -7.22 -4.91
C LEU A 125 -4.93 -7.84 -6.02
N GLN A 126 -4.73 -9.13 -6.27
CA GLN A 126 -5.54 -9.91 -7.17
C GLN A 126 -5.90 -11.24 -6.51
N SER A 127 -7.18 -11.62 -6.54
CA SER A 127 -7.63 -12.89 -5.98
C SER A 127 -7.05 -14.07 -6.78
N ASN A 128 -6.58 -15.09 -6.07
CA ASN A 128 -6.24 -16.39 -6.66
C ASN A 128 -7.44 -17.37 -6.69
N GLY A 129 -8.64 -16.92 -6.31
CA GLY A 129 -9.86 -17.73 -6.26
C GLY A 129 -9.93 -18.74 -5.10
N GLN A 130 -8.88 -18.82 -4.27
CA GLN A 130 -8.74 -19.81 -3.19
C GLN A 130 -8.50 -19.14 -1.83
N GLY A 131 -8.98 -17.91 -1.66
CA GLY A 131 -8.81 -17.13 -0.44
C GLY A 131 -7.45 -16.43 -0.30
N GLY A 132 -6.61 -16.51 -1.34
CA GLY A 132 -5.36 -15.76 -1.42
C GLY A 132 -5.52 -14.46 -2.20
N LEU A 133 -5.00 -13.38 -1.63
CA LEU A 133 -4.83 -12.10 -2.30
C LEU A 133 -3.36 -11.97 -2.71
N ALA A 134 -3.06 -12.20 -3.98
CA ALA A 134 -1.73 -12.09 -4.54
C ALA A 134 -1.38 -10.62 -4.81
N LEU A 135 -0.20 -10.19 -4.39
CA LEU A 135 0.30 -8.86 -4.68
C LEU A 135 0.68 -8.73 -6.15
N ARG A 136 0.28 -7.62 -6.76
CA ARG A 136 0.67 -7.25 -8.14
C ARG A 136 1.21 -5.83 -8.15
N LEU A 137 2.37 -5.64 -8.75
CA LEU A 137 3.01 -4.33 -8.86
C LEU A 137 2.32 -3.45 -9.92
N ALA A 138 2.51 -2.13 -9.83
CA ALA A 138 1.87 -1.17 -10.73
C ALA A 138 2.04 -1.50 -12.23
N ASN A 139 3.19 -2.05 -12.63
CA ASN A 139 3.47 -2.45 -14.00
C ASN A 139 2.67 -3.68 -14.48
N GLU A 140 2.02 -4.41 -13.57
CA GLU A 140 1.20 -5.58 -13.84
C GLU A 140 -0.31 -5.28 -13.80
N GLN A 141 -0.67 -4.06 -13.38
CA GLN A 141 -2.06 -3.65 -13.25
C GLN A 141 -2.67 -3.32 -14.62
N PRO A 142 -3.98 -3.53 -14.80
CA PRO A 142 -4.67 -3.14 -16.01
C PRO A 142 -4.69 -1.61 -16.13
N THR A 143 -4.66 -1.10 -17.35
CA THR A 143 -4.93 0.31 -17.60
C THR A 143 -6.34 0.67 -17.14
N SER A 144 -6.44 1.66 -16.26
CA SER A 144 -7.72 2.18 -15.77
C SER A 144 -8.48 2.95 -16.85
N TYR A 145 -9.79 3.09 -16.68
CA TYR A 145 -10.66 3.84 -17.56
C TYR A 145 -10.27 5.33 -17.68
N PRO A 146 -9.96 6.08 -16.60
CA PRO A 146 -9.51 7.47 -16.73
C PRO A 146 -8.23 7.65 -17.57
N TYR A 147 -7.32 6.68 -17.55
CA TYR A 147 -6.13 6.72 -18.40
C TYR A 147 -6.45 6.44 -19.86
N LYS A 148 -7.32 5.45 -20.14
CA LYS A 148 -7.77 5.14 -21.51
C LYS A 148 -8.43 6.34 -22.19
N LEU A 149 -9.06 7.23 -21.42
CA LEU A 149 -9.68 8.46 -21.94
C LEU A 149 -8.68 9.58 -22.28
N ARG A 150 -7.49 9.58 -21.67
CA ARG A 150 -6.54 10.70 -21.74
C ARG A 150 -5.25 10.36 -22.50
N TYR A 151 -4.93 9.09 -22.65
CA TYR A 151 -3.68 8.61 -23.19
C TYR A 151 -3.90 7.53 -24.24
N SER A 152 -3.00 7.48 -25.22
CA SER A 152 -3.02 6.45 -26.25
C SER A 152 -2.74 5.06 -25.67
N ALA A 153 -3.10 3.99 -26.40
CA ALA A 153 -2.76 2.63 -26.00
C ALA A 153 -1.23 2.45 -25.81
N GLU A 154 -0.43 3.05 -26.71
CA GLU A 154 1.03 3.04 -26.65
C GLU A 154 1.56 3.71 -25.37
N ASP A 155 1.01 4.87 -25.00
CA ASP A 155 1.38 5.56 -23.75
C ASP A 155 1.12 4.68 -22.53
N THR A 156 -0.01 3.96 -22.52
CA THR A 156 -0.38 3.10 -21.39
C THR A 156 0.48 1.84 -21.32
N LEU A 157 0.88 1.27 -22.47
CA LEU A 157 1.83 0.16 -22.54
C LEU A 157 3.20 0.56 -22.02
N ARG A 158 3.64 1.80 -22.28
CA ARG A 158 4.90 2.32 -21.74
C ARG A 158 4.94 2.33 -20.21
N LEU A 159 3.79 2.52 -19.56
CA LEU A 159 3.67 2.48 -18.08
C LEU A 159 3.77 1.07 -17.50
N GLN A 160 3.54 0.03 -18.30
CA GLN A 160 3.71 -1.38 -17.90
C GLN A 160 5.17 -1.85 -17.95
N LYS A 161 6.09 -1.03 -18.45
CA LYS A 161 7.52 -1.34 -18.40
C LYS A 161 8.03 -1.14 -16.96
N PRO A 162 8.52 -2.20 -16.29
CA PRO A 162 8.99 -2.06 -14.92
C PRO A 162 10.26 -1.19 -14.85
N ALA A 163 10.37 -0.42 -13.78
CA ALA A 163 11.58 0.33 -13.49
C ALA A 163 12.72 -0.61 -13.06
N ALA A 164 13.94 -0.31 -13.48
CA ALA A 164 15.13 -1.06 -13.09
C ALA A 164 15.93 -0.31 -12.00
N PHE A 165 16.48 -1.06 -11.06
CA PHE A 165 17.16 -0.58 -9.86
C PHE A 165 18.63 -0.93 -9.87
N LYS A 166 19.50 -0.05 -9.36
CA LYS A 166 20.92 -0.34 -9.20
C LYS A 166 21.26 -0.66 -7.75
N GLY A 167 21.99 -1.76 -7.53
CA GLY A 167 22.54 -2.12 -6.22
C GLY A 167 21.53 -2.75 -5.26
N MET A 168 20.95 -1.93 -4.38
CA MET A 168 20.00 -2.37 -3.35
C MET A 168 18.57 -2.03 -3.74
N ILE A 169 17.67 -2.99 -3.59
CA ILE A 169 16.23 -2.79 -3.69
C ILE A 169 15.58 -3.10 -2.35
N ALA A 170 14.69 -2.21 -1.90
CA ALA A 170 13.89 -2.41 -0.70
C ALA A 170 12.42 -2.20 -1.05
N THR A 171 11.58 -3.16 -0.69
CA THR A 171 10.13 -3.02 -0.86
C THR A 171 9.60 -1.98 0.14
N PRO A 172 8.43 -1.38 -0.14
CA PRO A 172 7.60 -0.78 0.88
C PRO A 172 7.29 -1.81 1.98
N TRP A 173 6.80 -1.33 3.12
CA TRP A 173 6.20 -2.22 4.09
C TRP A 173 4.88 -2.74 3.54
N ARG A 174 4.72 -4.06 3.54
CA ARG A 174 3.44 -4.75 3.40
C ARG A 174 2.81 -4.82 4.79
N VAL A 175 1.61 -4.30 4.94
CA VAL A 175 0.99 -4.02 6.23
C VAL A 175 -0.32 -4.77 6.36
N ILE A 176 -0.48 -5.48 7.47
CA ILE A 176 -1.72 -6.12 7.88
C ILE A 176 -2.12 -5.49 9.21
N MET A 177 -3.05 -4.53 9.15
CA MET A 177 -3.66 -3.94 10.34
C MET A 177 -4.69 -4.92 10.89
N ILE A 178 -4.80 -5.06 12.22
CA ILE A 178 -5.77 -5.95 12.87
C ILE A 178 -6.44 -5.20 14.02
N GLY A 179 -7.75 -5.34 14.13
CA GLY A 179 -8.56 -4.77 15.21
C GLY A 179 -9.68 -5.71 15.63
N LYS A 180 -10.11 -5.62 16.90
CA LYS A 180 -11.30 -6.36 17.39
C LYS A 180 -12.62 -5.86 16.78
N ASP A 181 -12.63 -4.62 16.30
CA ASP A 181 -13.75 -3.93 15.69
C ASP A 181 -13.24 -2.87 14.70
N LEU A 182 -14.14 -2.29 13.92
CA LEU A 182 -13.81 -1.23 12.95
C LEU A 182 -13.22 0.02 13.62
N ASN A 183 -13.65 0.33 14.84
CA ASN A 183 -13.12 1.48 15.58
C ASN A 183 -11.62 1.29 15.89
N SER A 184 -11.23 0.09 16.32
CA SER A 184 -9.83 -0.27 16.58
C SER A 184 -9.00 -0.26 15.28
N LEU A 185 -9.60 -0.64 14.16
CA LEU A 185 -8.94 -0.65 12.85
C LEU A 185 -8.68 0.77 12.32
N VAL A 186 -9.66 1.68 12.44
CA VAL A 186 -9.52 3.08 11.98
C VAL A 186 -8.54 3.86 12.87
N ASN A 187 -8.49 3.57 14.16
CA ASN A 187 -7.54 4.19 15.10
C ASN A 187 -6.18 3.46 15.15
N ASN A 188 -5.74 2.88 14.03
CA ASN A 188 -4.49 2.15 13.94
C ASN A 188 -3.36 3.02 13.33
N ASP A 189 -2.33 3.30 14.13
CA ASP A 189 -1.20 4.14 13.72
C ASP A 189 -0.09 3.40 12.94
N ILE A 190 -0.22 2.09 12.68
CA ILE A 190 0.87 1.27 12.13
C ILE A 190 1.41 1.82 10.80
N VAL A 191 0.53 2.31 9.90
CA VAL A 191 0.96 2.88 8.61
C VAL A 191 1.87 4.09 8.86
N THR A 192 1.49 5.02 9.73
CA THR A 192 2.31 6.18 10.08
C THR A 192 3.61 5.78 10.77
N ASN A 193 3.56 4.82 11.70
CA ASN A 193 4.72 4.30 12.45
C ASN A 193 5.80 3.63 11.58
N LEU A 194 5.45 3.22 10.36
CA LEU A 194 6.35 2.57 9.41
C LEU A 194 7.04 3.55 8.44
N ASN A 195 6.63 4.82 8.45
CA ASN A 195 7.24 5.87 7.64
C ASN A 195 8.41 6.54 8.37
N PRO A 196 9.40 7.10 7.64
CA PRO A 196 10.44 7.92 8.26
C PRO A 196 9.84 9.15 8.94
N ALA A 197 10.53 9.65 9.96
CA ALA A 197 10.22 10.97 10.52
C ALA A 197 10.41 12.06 9.44
N PRO A 198 9.72 13.20 9.54
CA PRO A 198 9.97 14.35 8.67
C PRO A 198 11.45 14.74 8.66
N ASP A 199 11.96 15.18 7.50
CA ASP A 199 13.33 15.66 7.40
C ASP A 199 13.54 16.85 8.33
N VAL A 200 14.41 16.70 9.33
CA VAL A 200 14.69 17.71 10.35
C VAL A 200 15.30 18.99 9.79
N LYS A 201 15.90 18.95 8.59
CA LYS A 201 16.42 20.15 7.91
C LYS A 201 15.30 20.98 7.30
N LEU A 202 14.25 20.32 6.81
CA LEU A 202 13.09 20.97 6.19
C LEU A 202 12.01 21.33 7.21
N PHE A 203 11.85 20.48 8.23
CA PHE A 203 10.84 20.59 9.29
C PHE A 203 11.51 20.49 10.67
N PRO A 204 12.30 21.50 11.09
CA PRO A 204 13.01 21.46 12.38
C PRO A 204 12.05 21.34 13.58
N ASN A 205 10.83 21.87 13.44
CA ASN A 205 9.77 21.77 14.44
C ASN A 205 8.80 20.60 14.17
N GLY A 206 9.10 19.73 13.20
CA GLY A 206 8.25 18.60 12.81
C GLY A 206 6.81 19.04 12.53
N LEU A 207 5.83 18.39 13.17
CA LEU A 207 4.41 18.74 13.04
C LEU A 207 4.04 20.08 13.69
N GLN A 208 4.91 20.67 14.52
CA GLN A 208 4.72 22.01 15.12
C GLN A 208 5.27 23.12 14.21
N THR A 209 5.58 22.81 12.95
CA THR A 209 5.97 23.81 11.96
C THR A 209 4.84 24.82 11.74
N GLU A 210 5.09 26.09 12.05
CA GLU A 210 4.05 27.13 12.20
C GLU A 210 3.14 27.32 10.98
N TRP A 211 3.66 27.14 9.76
CA TRP A 211 2.91 27.32 8.52
C TRP A 211 2.06 26.09 8.15
N ILE A 212 2.21 24.96 8.85
CA ILE A 212 1.36 23.78 8.69
C ILE A 212 0.15 23.91 9.60
N LYS A 213 -0.96 24.46 9.07
CA LYS A 213 -2.20 24.70 9.83
C LYS A 213 -3.37 23.93 9.23
N PRO A 214 -4.01 22.98 9.95
CA PRO A 214 -5.26 22.38 9.50
C PRO A 214 -6.37 23.42 9.48
N GLY A 215 -7.28 23.33 8.51
CA GLY A 215 -8.39 24.26 8.37
C GLY A 215 -9.47 23.75 7.44
N ARG A 216 -10.60 24.47 7.43
CA ARG A 216 -11.68 24.25 6.47
C ARG A 216 -11.44 25.16 5.27
N ALA A 217 -11.68 24.65 4.07
CA ALA A 217 -11.66 25.43 2.84
C ALA A 217 -13.06 25.45 2.22
N VAL A 218 -13.49 26.62 1.77
CA VAL A 218 -14.68 26.78 0.91
C VAL A 218 -14.17 27.05 -0.50
N TRP A 219 -14.60 26.26 -1.48
CA TRP A 219 -14.16 26.40 -2.87
C TRP A 219 -15.37 26.32 -3.82
N LYS A 220 -15.48 27.29 -4.73
CA LYS A 220 -16.39 27.30 -5.89
C LYS A 220 -16.00 26.25 -6.95
N TYR A 221 -16.14 24.96 -6.65
CA TYR A 221 -15.93 23.87 -7.63
C TYR A 221 -17.26 23.36 -8.21
N LEU A 222 -18.26 23.14 -7.35
CA LEU A 222 -19.53 22.48 -7.70
C LEU A 222 -20.44 23.26 -8.67
N ASN A 223 -20.26 24.57 -8.83
CA ASN A 223 -21.09 25.43 -9.68
C ASN A 223 -20.32 26.05 -10.86
N GLY A 224 -19.18 25.47 -11.26
CA GLY A 224 -18.38 25.97 -12.38
C GLY A 224 -17.58 27.24 -12.08
N GLY A 225 -17.37 27.58 -10.81
CA GLY A 225 -16.51 28.70 -10.39
C GLY A 225 -17.17 30.08 -10.44
N GLY A 226 -18.10 30.30 -11.38
CA GLY A 226 -18.63 31.64 -11.70
C GLY A 226 -17.53 32.64 -12.07
N ASP A 227 -17.88 33.89 -12.33
CA ASP A 227 -16.88 34.95 -12.42
C ASP A 227 -16.26 35.15 -11.03
N GLY A 228 -14.95 34.92 -10.94
CA GLY A 228 -14.20 35.16 -9.71
C GLY A 228 -14.09 36.66 -9.45
N THR A 229 -14.67 37.15 -8.36
CA THR A 229 -14.37 38.48 -7.85
C THR A 229 -13.07 38.39 -7.03
N LEU A 230 -12.14 39.31 -7.29
CA LEU A 230 -10.86 39.43 -6.57
C LEU A 230 -11.01 39.98 -5.14
N GLU A 231 -12.24 40.26 -4.72
CA GLU A 231 -12.62 40.74 -3.39
C GLU A 231 -13.04 39.60 -2.46
#